data_AF-A0A7S1WPA5-F1
#
_entry.id   AF-A0A7S1WPA5-F1
#
_cell.length_a   1.000
_cell.length_b   1.000
_cell.length_c   1.000
_cell.angle_alpha   90.00
_cell.angle_beta   90.00
_cell.angle_gamma   90.00
#
_symmetry.space_group_name_H-M   'P 1'
#
loop_
_entity.id
_entity.type
_entity.pdbx_description
1 polymer ?
#
loop_
_entity_poly.entity_id
_entity_poly.type
_entity_poly.pdbx_seq_one_letter_code
_entity_poly.pdbx_strand_id
1 'polypeptide(L)'
;GELPSSVGPEARIVGAVFEGIIFDDQLVDSVLSVIGRRLRCVKEELPGVGLPDTVPPPYEDILKVDNVLQTHGSISARFGDGRSLEALIAGLDEGHIDPLSSPFLRFDVVLWPAKGYFALQNRRLLCVKQHQENMRQRGITDEVRVRATVLPLTQGFVELMEADPRYAHFLRA
;
A
#
# COMPACT_ATOMS: atom_id res chain seq x y z
N GLY A 1 -9.26 -8.83 33.22
CA GLY A 1 -10.30 -9.22 32.25
C GLY A 1 -9.63 -10.10 31.23
N GLU A 2 -9.94 -11.38 31.24
CA GLU A 2 -9.35 -12.36 30.32
C GLU A 2 -9.82 -12.09 28.89
N LEU A 3 -8.86 -12.08 27.96
CA LEU A 3 -9.13 -12.02 26.52
C LEU A 3 -9.89 -13.29 26.11
N PRO A 4 -10.99 -13.20 25.33
CA PRO A 4 -11.65 -14.39 24.81
C PRO A 4 -10.66 -15.16 23.91
N SER A 5 -10.45 -16.44 24.24
CA SER A 5 -9.45 -17.35 23.68
C SER A 5 -9.76 -17.87 22.27
N SER A 6 -10.71 -17.26 21.54
CA SER A 6 -11.17 -17.71 20.23
C SER A 6 -10.83 -16.74 19.10
N VAL A 7 -9.68 -16.05 19.20
CA VAL A 7 -9.12 -15.35 18.03
C VAL A 7 -8.63 -16.41 17.04
N GLY A 8 -9.45 -16.68 16.03
CA GLY A 8 -9.07 -17.54 14.90
C GLY A 8 -7.76 -17.07 14.26
N PRO A 9 -6.93 -17.99 13.74
CA PRO A 9 -5.64 -17.65 13.16
C PRO A 9 -5.71 -16.59 12.04
N GLU A 10 -6.89 -16.36 11.45
CA GLU A 10 -7.13 -15.38 10.37
C GLU A 10 -7.01 -13.93 10.84
N ALA A 11 -7.58 -13.59 12.00
CA ALA A 11 -7.61 -12.22 12.52
C ALA A 11 -6.24 -11.74 13.02
N ARG A 12 -5.41 -12.69 13.46
CA ARG A 12 -4.00 -12.42 13.78
C ARG A 12 -3.20 -12.03 12.55
N ILE A 13 -3.64 -12.36 11.34
CA ILE A 13 -2.85 -12.18 10.12
C ILE A 13 -3.33 -11.00 9.28
N VAL A 14 -4.62 -10.65 9.28
CA VAL A 14 -5.04 -9.31 8.81
C VAL A 14 -4.51 -8.25 9.79
N GLY A 15 -4.57 -8.54 11.09
CA GLY A 15 -3.81 -7.83 12.11
C GLY A 15 -2.31 -7.79 11.76
N ALA A 16 -1.64 -8.88 11.40
CA ALA A 16 -0.22 -8.83 11.03
C ALA A 16 0.07 -8.05 9.73
N VAL A 17 -0.79 -8.14 8.70
CA VAL A 17 -0.65 -7.42 7.42
C VAL A 17 -0.64 -5.90 7.63
N PHE A 18 -1.34 -5.41 8.65
CA PHE A 18 -1.45 -3.99 8.92
C PHE A 18 -0.80 -3.51 10.24
N GLU A 19 -0.60 -4.36 11.25
CA GLU A 19 0.06 -4.07 12.54
C GLU A 19 1.55 -4.46 12.56
N GLY A 20 2.04 -5.26 11.58
CA GLY A 20 3.34 -5.92 11.72
C GLY A 20 4.26 -6.01 10.50
N ILE A 21 3.87 -5.58 9.30
CA ILE A 21 4.77 -5.72 8.13
C ILE A 21 5.60 -4.46 7.93
N ILE A 22 6.84 -4.52 8.43
CA ILE A 22 7.94 -3.81 7.78
C ILE A 22 8.01 -4.40 6.37
N PHE A 23 7.44 -3.70 5.39
CA PHE A 23 7.52 -4.10 3.98
C PHE A 23 8.99 -3.96 3.55
N ASP A 24 9.72 -5.06 3.66
CA ASP A 24 10.92 -5.29 2.87
C ASP A 24 10.48 -5.64 1.43
N ASP A 25 11.24 -5.18 0.45
CA ASP A 25 10.91 -5.21 -0.99
C ASP A 25 10.69 -6.65 -1.52
N GLN A 26 11.04 -7.69 -0.75
CA GLN A 26 10.84 -9.10 -1.10
C GLN A 26 9.48 -9.70 -0.68
N LEU A 27 8.67 -9.01 0.15
CA LEU A 27 7.49 -9.62 0.78
C LEU A 27 6.16 -9.37 0.04
N VAL A 28 6.13 -8.48 -0.95
CA VAL A 28 4.90 -8.10 -1.67
C VAL A 28 4.30 -9.29 -2.43
N ASP A 29 5.12 -10.10 -3.11
CA ASP A 29 4.65 -11.31 -3.81
C ASP A 29 4.03 -12.35 -2.85
N SER A 30 4.54 -12.43 -1.62
CA SER A 30 3.97 -13.29 -0.58
C SER A 30 2.67 -12.71 -0.02
N VAL A 31 2.57 -11.40 0.17
CA VAL A 31 1.33 -10.74 0.62
C VAL A 31 0.24 -10.86 -0.44
N LEU A 32 0.55 -10.71 -1.73
CA LEU A 32 -0.41 -10.90 -2.82
C LEU A 32 -0.80 -12.37 -3.03
N SER A 33 0.15 -13.30 -2.88
CA SER A 33 -0.14 -14.74 -2.85
C SER A 33 -1.00 -15.12 -1.63
N VAL A 34 -0.80 -14.47 -0.48
CA VAL A 34 -1.58 -14.69 0.76
C VAL A 34 -2.95 -14.04 0.67
N ILE A 35 -3.08 -12.79 0.21
CA ILE A 35 -4.36 -12.13 -0.06
C ILE A 35 -5.13 -12.93 -1.12
N GLY A 36 -4.49 -13.33 -2.22
CA GLY A 36 -5.11 -14.13 -3.28
C GLY A 36 -5.48 -15.56 -2.87
N ARG A 37 -4.67 -16.26 -2.05
CA ARG A 37 -5.06 -17.58 -1.49
C ARG A 37 -6.13 -17.47 -0.41
N ARG A 38 -6.18 -16.38 0.35
CA ARG A 38 -7.11 -16.25 1.49
C ARG A 38 -8.43 -15.59 1.14
N LEU A 39 -8.50 -14.73 0.13
CA LEU A 39 -9.79 -14.36 -0.47
C LEU A 39 -10.53 -15.61 -0.99
N ARG A 40 -9.79 -16.63 -1.45
CA ARG A 40 -10.36 -17.94 -1.79
C ARG A 40 -10.85 -18.73 -0.56
N CYS A 41 -10.11 -18.74 0.55
CA CYS A 41 -10.54 -19.39 1.80
C CYS A 41 -11.72 -18.68 2.49
N VAL A 42 -11.78 -17.35 2.45
CA VAL A 42 -12.89 -16.57 3.04
C VAL A 42 -14.22 -16.85 2.32
N LYS A 43 -14.18 -17.17 1.02
CA LYS A 43 -15.35 -17.64 0.25
C LYS A 43 -15.93 -18.95 0.81
N GLU A 44 -15.11 -19.78 1.46
CA GLU A 44 -15.52 -21.07 2.03
C GLU A 44 -16.07 -20.93 3.47
N GLU A 45 -15.63 -19.91 4.23
CA GLU A 45 -15.99 -19.75 5.66
C GLU A 45 -17.15 -18.76 5.93
N LEU A 46 -17.53 -17.91 4.98
CA LEU A 46 -18.69 -17.01 5.09
C LEU A 46 -19.75 -17.32 4.03
N PRO A 47 -20.49 -18.44 4.16
CA PRO A 47 -21.57 -18.77 3.23
C PRO A 47 -22.68 -17.72 3.30
N GLY A 48 -22.81 -16.91 2.25
CA GLY A 48 -23.87 -15.90 2.12
C GLY A 48 -23.38 -14.46 1.93
N VAL A 49 -22.09 -14.17 2.15
CA VAL A 49 -21.50 -12.91 1.67
C VAL A 49 -21.19 -13.12 0.20
N GLY A 50 -21.93 -12.45 -0.68
CA GLY A 50 -21.69 -12.46 -2.12
C GLY A 50 -20.37 -11.77 -2.44
N LEU A 51 -19.24 -12.46 -2.22
CA LEU A 51 -17.97 -12.04 -2.80
C LEU A 51 -18.20 -11.93 -4.32
N PRO A 52 -17.90 -10.79 -4.95
CA PRO A 52 -17.99 -10.68 -6.39
C PRO A 52 -17.16 -11.81 -7.00
N ASP A 53 -17.73 -12.50 -7.99
CA ASP A 53 -17.18 -13.77 -8.50
C ASP A 53 -15.76 -13.67 -9.06
N THR A 54 -15.24 -12.46 -9.27
CA THR A 54 -13.87 -12.21 -9.72
C THR A 54 -13.25 -11.00 -9.04
N VAL A 55 -12.12 -11.21 -8.36
CA VAL A 55 -11.19 -10.12 -8.01
C VAL A 55 -10.62 -9.58 -9.33
N PRO A 56 -10.71 -8.25 -9.61
CA PRO A 56 -10.14 -7.72 -10.84
C PRO A 56 -8.62 -7.97 -10.88
N PRO A 57 -8.05 -8.28 -12.04
CA PRO A 57 -6.61 -8.53 -12.13
C PRO A 57 -5.83 -7.26 -11.83
N PRO A 58 -4.59 -7.37 -11.32
CA PRO A 58 -3.68 -6.25 -11.22
C PRO A 58 -3.44 -5.63 -12.61
N TYR A 59 -3.22 -4.30 -12.65
CA TYR A 59 -2.96 -3.57 -13.89
C TYR A 59 -1.89 -2.49 -13.69
N GLU A 60 -1.25 -2.04 -14.77
CA GLU A 60 -0.29 -0.94 -14.72
C GLU A 60 -0.99 0.41 -14.91
N ASP A 61 -0.55 1.42 -14.15
CA ASP A 61 -1.01 2.80 -14.30
C ASP A 61 0.10 3.83 -14.02
N ILE A 62 -0.14 5.08 -14.44
CA ILE A 62 0.69 6.24 -14.11
C ILE A 62 -0.11 7.13 -13.15
N LEU A 63 0.35 7.20 -11.91
CA LEU A 63 -0.35 7.90 -10.83
C LEU A 63 0.33 9.23 -10.51
N LYS A 64 -0.46 10.28 -10.27
CA LYS A 64 0.04 11.51 -9.62
C LYS A 64 0.44 11.19 -8.19
N VAL A 65 1.64 11.58 -7.77
CA VAL A 65 2.16 11.22 -6.43
C VAL A 65 1.27 11.76 -5.31
N ASP A 66 0.62 12.91 -5.50
CA ASP A 66 -0.29 13.50 -4.53
C ASP A 66 -1.52 12.63 -4.25
N ASN A 67 -1.98 11.88 -5.26
CA ASN A 67 -3.15 11.01 -5.16
C ASN A 67 -2.85 9.68 -4.47
N VAL A 68 -1.58 9.38 -4.18
CA VAL A 68 -1.16 8.14 -3.52
C VAL A 68 -0.95 8.40 -2.03
N LEU A 69 -1.64 7.63 -1.20
CA LEU A 69 -1.65 7.70 0.25
C LEU A 69 -0.62 6.75 0.86
N GLN A 70 -0.11 7.11 2.03
CA GLN A 70 0.75 6.24 2.83
C GLN A 70 -0.11 5.29 3.65
N THR A 71 0.35 4.05 3.82
CA THR A 71 -0.33 3.03 4.64
C THR A 71 0.07 3.06 6.11
N HIS A 72 1.19 3.71 6.46
CA HIS A 72 1.74 3.71 7.82
C HIS A 72 2.13 5.13 8.25
N GLY A 73 1.95 5.42 9.55
CA GLY A 73 2.29 6.72 10.13
C GLY A 73 3.76 6.89 10.53
N SER A 74 4.56 5.81 10.58
CA SER A 74 5.99 5.86 10.90
C SER A 74 6.84 5.22 9.81
N ILE A 75 7.95 5.89 9.47
CA ILE A 75 8.84 5.50 8.37
C ILE A 75 10.28 5.58 8.88
N SER A 76 11.06 4.51 8.70
CA SER A 76 12.48 4.49 9.03
C SER A 76 13.29 5.34 8.04
N ALA A 77 14.34 6.01 8.52
CA ALA A 77 15.18 6.93 7.75
C ALA A 77 16.15 6.25 6.75
N ARG A 78 16.16 4.92 6.64
CA ARG A 78 17.05 4.19 5.72
C ARG A 78 16.30 3.09 4.96
N PHE A 79 16.76 2.77 3.76
CA PHE A 79 16.34 1.58 3.02
C PHE A 79 16.99 0.31 3.58
N GLY A 80 16.46 -0.87 3.23
CA GLY A 80 17.02 -2.16 3.66
C GLY A 80 18.46 -2.39 3.20
N ASP A 81 18.85 -1.79 2.08
CA ASP A 81 20.21 -1.83 1.52
C ASP A 81 21.18 -0.81 2.16
N GLY A 82 20.73 -0.06 3.17
CA GLY A 82 21.54 0.91 3.88
C GLY A 82 21.62 2.31 3.24
N ARG A 83 21.09 2.52 2.03
CA ARG A 83 20.95 3.86 1.44
C ARG A 83 20.02 4.72 2.31
N SER A 84 20.30 6.01 2.40
CA SER A 84 19.44 6.94 3.14
C SER A 84 18.30 7.47 2.26
N LEU A 85 17.22 7.94 2.88
CA LEU A 85 16.12 8.57 2.14
C LEU A 85 16.58 9.87 1.47
N GLU A 86 17.45 10.62 2.14
CA GLU A 86 18.01 11.90 1.66
C GLU A 86 18.80 11.71 0.37
N ALA A 87 19.56 10.61 0.24
CA ALA A 87 20.30 10.32 -0.98
C ALA A 87 19.37 10.11 -2.19
N LEU A 88 18.21 9.47 -1.99
CA LEU A 88 17.22 9.31 -3.04
C LEU A 88 16.55 10.65 -3.38
N ILE A 89 16.20 11.45 -2.37
CA ILE A 89 15.61 12.79 -2.57
C ILE A 89 16.56 13.70 -3.34
N ALA A 90 17.84 13.75 -2.96
CA ALA A 90 18.85 14.52 -3.67
C ALA A 90 18.97 14.09 -5.13
N GLY A 91 19.02 12.78 -5.40
CA GLY A 91 19.06 12.26 -6.77
C GLY A 91 17.82 12.63 -7.61
N LEU A 92 16.64 12.73 -6.98
CA LEU A 92 15.42 13.22 -7.63
C LEU A 92 15.51 14.73 -7.91
N ASP A 93 15.90 15.54 -6.92
CA ASP A 93 15.98 17.01 -7.03
C ASP A 93 17.03 17.49 -8.03
N GLU A 94 18.12 16.74 -8.14
CA GLU A 94 19.21 16.97 -9.10
C GLU A 94 18.86 16.47 -10.52
N GLY A 95 17.75 15.74 -10.69
CA GLY A 95 17.34 15.16 -11.97
C GLY A 95 18.16 13.93 -12.39
N HIS A 96 18.96 13.36 -11.49
CA HIS A 96 19.70 12.12 -11.73
C HIS A 96 18.80 10.89 -11.75
N ILE A 97 17.63 10.98 -11.12
CA ILE A 97 16.62 9.91 -11.05
C ILE A 97 15.29 10.46 -11.57
N ASP A 98 14.74 9.82 -12.60
CA ASP A 98 13.38 10.10 -13.07
C ASP A 98 12.37 9.13 -12.41
N PRO A 99 11.37 9.64 -11.65
CA PRO A 99 10.32 8.84 -11.03
C PRO A 99 9.55 7.93 -11.99
N LEU A 100 9.40 8.32 -13.25
CA LEU A 100 8.54 7.62 -14.21
C LEU A 100 9.24 6.44 -14.90
N SER A 101 10.56 6.54 -15.08
CA SER A 101 11.37 5.55 -15.77
C SER A 101 12.25 4.70 -14.85
N SER A 102 12.55 5.16 -13.63
CA SER A 102 13.38 4.44 -12.67
C SER A 102 12.70 3.15 -12.19
N PRO A 103 13.27 1.94 -12.44
CA PRO A 103 12.68 0.68 -12.00
C PRO A 103 12.53 0.59 -10.48
N PHE A 104 13.44 1.22 -9.73
CA PHE A 104 13.40 1.28 -8.27
C PHE A 104 12.22 2.11 -7.74
N LEU A 105 11.64 3.01 -8.56
CA LEU A 105 10.50 3.84 -8.19
C LEU A 105 9.17 3.34 -8.77
N ARG A 106 9.13 2.11 -9.30
CA ARG A 106 7.86 1.44 -9.57
C ARG A 106 7.21 1.03 -8.25
N PHE A 107 5.96 1.45 -8.05
CA PHE A 107 5.22 1.19 -6.83
C PHE A 107 4.25 0.04 -7.01
N ASP A 108 3.96 -0.66 -5.92
CA ASP A 108 2.78 -1.50 -5.81
C ASP A 108 1.77 -0.76 -4.96
N VAL A 109 0.57 -0.61 -5.50
CA VAL A 109 -0.43 0.32 -4.99
C VAL A 109 -1.75 -0.40 -4.88
N VAL A 110 -2.37 -0.33 -3.72
CA VAL A 110 -3.71 -0.89 -3.49
C VAL A 110 -4.75 0.17 -3.83
N LEU A 111 -5.68 -0.13 -4.74
CA LEU A 111 -6.82 0.74 -5.01
C LEU A 111 -7.97 0.33 -4.08
N TRP A 112 -8.23 1.18 -3.09
CA TRP A 112 -9.28 1.03 -2.11
C TRP A 112 -10.57 1.74 -2.60
N PRO A 113 -11.69 1.03 -2.79
CA PRO A 113 -12.97 1.62 -3.19
C PRO A 113 -13.37 2.83 -2.34
N ALA A 114 -13.65 3.96 -2.99
CA ALA A 114 -13.97 5.25 -2.36
C ALA A 114 -12.86 5.97 -1.55
N LYS A 115 -11.71 5.33 -1.28
CA LYS A 115 -10.57 5.96 -0.59
C LYS A 115 -9.38 6.29 -1.51
N GLY A 116 -9.26 5.60 -2.64
CA GLY A 116 -8.21 5.85 -3.62
C GLY A 116 -6.99 4.95 -3.46
N TYR A 117 -5.82 5.47 -3.79
CA TYR A 117 -4.59 4.69 -3.97
C TYR A 117 -3.74 4.69 -2.71
N PHE A 118 -3.29 3.52 -2.25
CA PHE A 118 -2.42 3.35 -1.09
C PHE A 118 -1.13 2.66 -1.49
N ALA A 119 0.02 3.30 -1.26
CA ALA A 119 1.31 2.68 -1.56
C ALA A 119 1.70 1.61 -0.54
N LEU A 120 2.28 0.52 -1.02
CA LEU A 120 2.93 -0.48 -0.17
C LEU A 120 4.36 -0.06 0.20
N GLN A 121 5.04 0.68 -0.68
CA GLN A 121 6.42 1.16 -0.45
C GLN A 121 6.46 2.60 0.11
N ASN A 122 6.04 2.80 1.37
CA ASN A 122 5.93 4.12 2.00
C ASN A 122 7.22 4.94 2.00
N ARG A 123 8.39 4.31 2.15
CA ARG A 123 9.70 5.01 2.10
C ARG A 123 9.95 5.66 0.75
N ARG A 124 9.66 4.94 -0.34
CA ARG A 124 9.82 5.44 -1.70
C ARG A 124 8.80 6.54 -1.98
N LEU A 125 7.53 6.33 -1.59
CA LEU A 125 6.48 7.35 -1.70
C LEU A 125 6.87 8.63 -0.95
N LEU A 126 7.40 8.53 0.27
CA LEU A 126 7.86 9.68 1.05
C LEU A 126 8.91 10.49 0.28
N CYS A 127 9.91 9.82 -0.30
CA CYS A 127 10.97 10.50 -1.05
C CYS A 127 10.42 11.25 -2.27
N VAL A 128 9.52 10.61 -3.03
CA VAL A 128 8.91 11.24 -4.22
C VAL A 128 7.97 12.39 -3.84
N LYS A 129 7.23 12.27 -2.73
CA LYS A 129 6.41 13.38 -2.20
C LYS A 129 7.28 14.54 -1.72
N GLN A 130 8.41 14.27 -1.06
CA GLN A 130 9.34 15.30 -0.64
C GLN A 130 9.95 16.02 -1.85
N HIS A 131 10.30 15.30 -2.91
CA HIS A 131 10.75 15.89 -4.17
C HIS A 131 9.69 16.81 -4.79
N GLN A 132 8.43 16.36 -4.87
CA GLN A 132 7.31 17.21 -5.33
C GLN A 132 7.17 18.49 -4.50
N GLU A 133 7.36 18.41 -3.19
CA GLU A 133 7.33 19.57 -2.30
C GLU A 133 8.53 20.50 -2.54
N ASN A 134 9.74 19.97 -2.71
CA ASN A 134 10.93 20.75 -3.05
C ASN A 134 10.78 21.47 -4.40
N MET A 135 10.15 20.83 -5.39
CA MET A 135 9.80 21.47 -6.67
C MET A 135 8.87 22.67 -6.46
N ARG A 136 7.81 22.52 -5.66
CA ARG A 136 6.87 23.61 -5.36
C ARG A 136 7.56 24.77 -4.65
N GLN A 137 8.44 24.48 -3.70
CA GLN A 137 9.23 25.51 -2.99
C GLN A 137 10.16 26.30 -3.93
N ARG A 138 10.59 25.68 -5.03
CA ARG A 138 11.35 26.32 -6.11
C ARG A 138 10.47 27.04 -7.14
N GLY A 139 9.15 27.05 -6.97
CA GLY A 139 8.19 27.66 -7.90
C GLY A 139 7.87 26.78 -9.13
N ILE A 140 8.26 25.52 -9.13
CA ILE A 140 7.94 24.56 -10.20
C ILE A 140 6.57 23.94 -9.89
N THR A 141 5.63 24.11 -10.81
CA THR A 141 4.22 23.67 -10.64
C THR A 141 3.92 22.31 -11.29
N ASP A 142 4.93 21.67 -11.89
CA ASP A 142 4.76 20.39 -12.56
C ASP A 142 4.38 19.29 -11.55
N GLU A 143 3.49 18.39 -12.00
CA GLU A 143 3.05 17.24 -11.21
C GLU A 143 3.96 16.05 -11.42
N VAL A 144 4.55 15.57 -10.32
CA VAL A 144 5.34 14.35 -10.28
C VAL A 144 4.42 13.14 -10.41
N ARG A 145 4.77 12.24 -11.34
CA ARG A 145 4.03 11.01 -11.62
C ARG A 145 4.93 9.79 -11.44
N VAL A 146 4.34 8.69 -11.01
CA VAL A 146 5.03 7.41 -10.78
C VAL A 146 4.33 6.29 -11.55
N ARG A 147 5.10 5.27 -11.95
CA ARG A 147 4.54 4.03 -12.48
C ARG A 147 4.13 3.12 -11.34
N ALA A 148 2.95 2.52 -11.45
CA ALA A 148 2.40 1.67 -10.41
C ALA A 148 1.81 0.37 -10.97
N THR A 149 2.06 -0.73 -10.27
CA THR A 149 1.22 -1.93 -10.32
C THR A 149 0.03 -1.70 -9.39
N VAL A 150 -1.17 -1.57 -9.94
CA VAL A 150 -2.40 -1.33 -9.18
C VAL A 150 -3.09 -2.64 -8.84
N LEU A 151 -3.46 -2.76 -7.57
CA LEU A 151 -4.07 -3.92 -6.93
C LEU A 151 -5.49 -3.52 -6.46
N PRO A 152 -6.51 -3.72 -7.29
CA PRO A 152 -7.87 -3.32 -6.96
C PRO A 152 -8.47 -4.19 -5.86
N LEU A 153 -8.91 -3.56 -4.76
CA LEU A 153 -9.73 -4.22 -3.77
C LEU A 153 -11.18 -4.27 -4.25
N THR A 154 -11.84 -5.39 -3.99
CA THR A 154 -13.26 -5.54 -4.28
C THR A 154 -14.11 -4.84 -3.22
N GLN A 155 -15.31 -4.40 -3.60
CA GLN A 155 -16.27 -3.84 -2.66
C GLN A 155 -16.58 -4.82 -1.51
N GLY A 156 -16.73 -6.12 -1.80
CA GLY A 156 -16.97 -7.13 -0.78
C GLY A 156 -15.83 -7.28 0.24
N PHE A 157 -14.57 -7.02 -0.16
CA PHE A 157 -13.46 -6.97 0.79
C PHE A 157 -13.56 -5.76 1.72
N VAL A 158 -13.97 -4.60 1.19
CA VAL A 158 -14.19 -3.40 2.01
C VAL A 158 -15.33 -3.62 2.99
N GLU A 159 -16.45 -4.16 2.54
CA GLU A 159 -17.61 -4.49 3.39
C GLU A 159 -17.23 -5.48 4.49
N LEU A 160 -16.43 -6.50 4.18
CA LEU A 160 -15.89 -7.44 5.17
C LEU A 160 -15.04 -6.73 6.23
N MET A 161 -14.17 -5.81 5.81
CA MET A 161 -13.33 -5.03 6.73
C MET A 161 -14.17 -4.08 7.58
N GLU A 162 -15.24 -3.49 7.04
CA GLU A 162 -16.17 -2.60 7.74
C GLU A 162 -17.07 -3.34 8.74
N ALA A 163 -17.50 -4.55 8.40
CA ALA A 163 -18.37 -5.37 9.25
C ALA A 163 -17.65 -5.92 10.50
N ASP A 164 -16.32 -6.02 10.47
CA ASP A 164 -15.52 -6.55 11.57
C ASP A 164 -14.88 -5.40 12.40
N PRO A 165 -15.32 -5.19 13.66
CA PRO A 165 -14.80 -4.12 14.52
C PRO A 165 -13.29 -4.16 14.73
N ARG A 166 -12.64 -5.32 14.53
CA ARG A 166 -11.19 -5.46 14.66
C ARG A 166 -10.44 -4.60 13.65
N TYR A 167 -11.02 -4.38 12.47
CA TYR A 167 -10.39 -3.62 11.39
C TYR A 167 -10.86 -2.16 11.32
N ALA A 168 -11.76 -1.74 12.21
CA ALA A 168 -12.30 -0.39 12.25
C ALA A 168 -11.22 0.71 12.33
N HIS A 169 -10.04 0.41 12.87
CA HIS A 169 -8.93 1.35 12.96
C HIS A 169 -8.20 1.57 11.62
N PHE A 170 -8.13 0.56 10.74
CA PHE A 170 -7.62 0.72 9.37
C PHE A 170 -8.53 1.57 8.48
N LEU A 171 -9.80 1.66 8.85
CA LEU A 171 -10.82 2.40 8.11
C LEU A 171 -10.91 3.88 8.51
N ARG A 172 -10.24 4.32 9.57
CA ARG A 172 -10.30 5.71 10.08
C ARG A 172 -9.14 6.61 9.63
N ALA A 173 -8.16 6.06 8.91
CA ALA A 173 -7.12 6.81 8.22
C ALA A 173 -7.64 7.38 6.89
#